data_AF-A0A957M715-F1
#
_entry.id   AF-A0A957M715-F1
#
_cell.length_a   1.000
_cell.length_b   1.000
_cell.length_c   1.000
_cell.angle_alpha   90.00
_cell.angle_beta   90.00
_cell.angle_gamma   90.00
#
_symmetry.space_group_name_H-M   'P 1'
#
loop_
_entity.id
_entity.type
_entity.pdbx_description
1 polymer ?
#
loop_
_entity_poly.entity_id
_entity_poly.type
_entity_poly.pdbx_seq_one_letter_code
_entity_poly.pdbx_strand_id
1 'polypeptide(L)'
;KQPPLTYISAQTPTGVQSSLEVRVNGVRWDEVPFLYGREEDERVYAVIHEEDGTPRVRFNGRLPTGQENVTALYRKGIGAAGLVHADQVTLLAVRPLGVRGVTNPLPSSGAADPESRDALRRNLPLAVLTMERLVSLRDYEDFARAFAGFAKAHATVTVDGEQQGIFVTVAGVAGAEVLESSTEFSNLVAAMHTFSDPNLPFAVKPYEPIFFQLEADIVVDDAYLDEAVLAGVETAL
;
A
#
# COMPACT_ATOMS: atom_id res chain seq x y z
N LYS A 1 -17.45 -6.75 -15.15
CA LYS A 1 -16.85 -5.47 -14.68
C LYS A 1 -15.35 -5.69 -14.65
N GLN A 2 -14.55 -4.82 -15.28
CA GLN A 2 -13.15 -5.15 -15.51
C GLN A 2 -12.35 -4.97 -14.21
N PRO A 3 -11.72 -6.01 -13.66
CA PRO A 3 -10.87 -5.93 -12.47
C PRO A 3 -9.54 -5.21 -12.78
N PRO A 4 -8.76 -4.82 -11.76
CA PRO A 4 -9.10 -4.75 -10.34
C PRO A 4 -9.59 -3.35 -9.89
N LEU A 5 -10.22 -3.28 -8.71
CA LEU A 5 -10.59 -2.03 -8.03
C LEU A 5 -9.32 -1.29 -7.58
N THR A 6 -9.26 0.01 -7.85
CA THR A 6 -8.11 0.82 -7.43
C THR A 6 -8.21 1.19 -5.95
N TYR A 7 -7.10 1.00 -5.26
CA TYR A 7 -6.84 1.49 -3.91
C TYR A 7 -5.89 2.70 -3.99
N ILE A 8 -6.12 3.68 -3.14
CA ILE A 8 -5.30 4.91 -3.04
C ILE A 8 -4.64 4.96 -1.67
N SER A 9 -3.47 5.60 -1.60
CA SER A 9 -2.76 5.83 -0.34
C SER A 9 -3.65 6.58 0.66
N ALA A 10 -3.70 6.11 1.90
CA ALA A 10 -4.54 6.68 2.95
C ALA A 10 -3.91 6.52 4.35
N GLN A 11 -4.38 7.31 5.30
CA GLN A 11 -3.95 7.30 6.71
C GLN A 11 -4.69 6.21 7.50
N THR A 12 -4.69 4.99 6.98
CA THR A 12 -5.30 3.81 7.60
C THR A 12 -4.21 2.87 8.10
N PRO A 13 -4.51 1.92 9.00
CA PRO A 13 -3.52 0.92 9.42
C PRO A 13 -2.88 0.14 8.27
N THR A 14 -3.61 -0.06 7.17
CA THR A 14 -3.12 -0.76 5.96
C THR A 14 -2.45 0.17 4.94
N GLY A 15 -2.53 1.48 5.16
CA GLY A 15 -2.00 2.50 4.26
C GLY A 15 -2.78 2.73 2.98
N VAL A 16 -3.95 2.11 2.84
CA VAL A 16 -4.80 2.21 1.66
C VAL A 16 -6.27 2.40 2.00
N GLN A 17 -6.97 3.05 1.10
CA GLN A 17 -8.43 3.12 1.05
C GLN A 17 -8.90 2.81 -0.36
N SER A 18 -10.04 2.14 -0.49
CA SER A 18 -10.64 1.90 -1.80
C SER A 18 -11.07 3.22 -2.46
N SER A 19 -11.02 3.27 -3.79
CA SER A 19 -11.63 4.38 -4.55
C SER A 19 -13.15 4.25 -4.71
N LEU A 20 -13.76 3.25 -4.07
CA LEU A 20 -15.16 2.91 -4.22
C LEU A 20 -16.04 3.85 -3.39
N GLU A 21 -17.03 4.43 -4.05
CA GLU A 21 -18.17 5.10 -3.42
C GLU A 21 -19.44 4.35 -3.83
N VAL A 22 -20.22 3.90 -2.85
CA VAL A 22 -21.51 3.23 -3.07
C VAL A 22 -22.66 4.11 -2.59
N ARG A 23 -23.71 4.18 -3.40
CA ARG A 23 -24.96 4.86 -3.06
C ARG A 23 -26.15 3.95 -3.25
N VAL A 24 -27.12 4.04 -2.33
CA VAL A 24 -28.42 3.37 -2.43
C VAL A 24 -29.51 4.43 -2.41
N ASN A 25 -30.36 4.47 -3.44
CA ASN A 25 -31.33 5.55 -3.68
C ASN A 25 -30.67 6.95 -3.65
N GLY A 26 -29.44 7.07 -4.17
CA GLY A 26 -28.66 8.32 -4.15
C GLY A 26 -28.01 8.67 -2.81
N VAL A 27 -28.34 7.96 -1.73
CA VAL A 27 -27.75 8.15 -0.40
C VAL A 27 -26.42 7.42 -0.32
N ARG A 28 -25.35 8.09 0.11
CA ARG A 28 -24.03 7.48 0.31
C ARG A 28 -24.04 6.51 1.48
N TRP A 29 -23.40 5.37 1.27
CA TRP A 29 -23.06 4.40 2.31
C TRP A 29 -21.55 4.47 2.56
N ASP A 30 -21.12 4.18 3.78
CA ASP A 30 -19.71 4.25 4.16
C ASP A 30 -19.07 2.86 4.18
N GLU A 31 -17.84 2.76 3.68
CA GLU A 31 -17.08 1.51 3.70
C GLU A 31 -16.50 1.30 5.10
N VAL A 32 -16.67 0.09 5.62
CA VAL A 32 -16.10 -0.36 6.89
C VAL A 32 -15.30 -1.65 6.70
N PRO A 33 -14.26 -1.92 7.52
CA PRO A 33 -13.45 -3.14 7.39
C PRO A 33 -14.27 -4.43 7.60
N PHE A 34 -15.24 -4.38 8.50
CA PHE A 34 -16.15 -5.50 8.79
C PHE A 34 -17.50 -4.97 9.29
N LEU A 35 -18.54 -5.77 9.05
CA LEU A 35 -19.91 -5.47 9.47
C LEU A 35 -20.24 -5.93 10.90
N TYR A 36 -19.31 -6.63 11.56
CA TYR A 36 -19.50 -7.07 12.94
C TYR A 36 -19.56 -5.87 13.89
N GLY A 37 -20.52 -5.88 14.83
CA GLY A 37 -20.70 -4.82 15.83
C GLY A 37 -21.31 -3.52 15.29
N ARG A 38 -21.90 -3.56 14.08
CA ARG A 38 -22.62 -2.44 13.47
C ARG A 38 -24.11 -2.51 13.80
N GLU A 39 -24.74 -1.35 13.98
CA GLU A 39 -26.18 -1.26 14.21
C GLU A 39 -26.95 -1.63 12.94
N GLU A 40 -28.14 -2.21 13.06
CA GLU A 40 -28.89 -2.76 11.90
C GLU A 40 -29.29 -1.67 10.86
N ASP A 41 -29.44 -0.42 11.30
CA ASP A 41 -29.79 0.73 10.47
C ASP A 41 -28.57 1.56 10.01
N GLU A 42 -27.36 1.17 10.41
CA GLU A 42 -26.12 1.83 10.01
C GLU A 42 -25.88 1.61 8.51
N ARG A 43 -25.80 2.71 7.75
CA ARG A 43 -25.61 2.70 6.28
C ARG A 43 -24.17 2.43 5.91
N VAL A 44 -23.71 1.23 6.21
CA VAL A 44 -22.33 0.80 5.96
C VAL A 44 -22.27 -0.45 5.09
N TYR A 45 -21.15 -0.61 4.38
CA TYR A 45 -20.85 -1.78 3.58
C TYR A 45 -19.40 -2.20 3.79
N ALA A 46 -19.09 -3.47 3.52
CA ALA A 46 -17.74 -3.99 3.49
C ALA A 46 -17.40 -4.49 2.08
N VAL A 47 -16.15 -4.33 1.66
CA VAL A 47 -15.62 -4.89 0.42
C VAL A 47 -14.92 -6.22 0.72
N ILE A 48 -15.29 -7.26 -0.02
CA ILE A 48 -14.74 -8.60 0.10
C ILE A 48 -14.08 -8.95 -1.22
N HIS A 49 -12.86 -9.46 -1.16
CA HIS A 49 -12.14 -9.93 -2.34
C HIS A 49 -12.32 -11.43 -2.48
N GLU A 50 -12.77 -11.86 -3.65
CA GLU A 50 -12.78 -13.28 -4.04
C GLU A 50 -11.34 -13.74 -4.40
N GLU A 51 -11.13 -15.05 -4.54
CA GLU A 51 -9.79 -15.61 -4.84
C GLU A 51 -9.21 -15.09 -6.17
N ASP A 52 -10.06 -14.72 -7.13
CA ASP A 52 -9.69 -14.14 -8.42
C ASP A 52 -9.43 -12.62 -8.37
N GLY A 53 -9.48 -12.02 -7.17
CA GLY A 53 -9.32 -10.58 -6.95
C GLY A 53 -10.56 -9.74 -7.25
N THR A 54 -11.70 -10.36 -7.60
CA THR A 54 -12.94 -9.63 -7.85
C THR A 54 -13.50 -9.06 -6.55
N PRO A 55 -13.73 -7.74 -6.46
CA PRO A 55 -14.34 -7.12 -5.29
C PRO A 55 -15.86 -7.33 -5.28
N ARG A 56 -16.40 -7.69 -4.11
CA ARG A 56 -17.82 -7.81 -3.82
C ARG A 56 -18.19 -6.91 -2.66
N VAL A 57 -19.26 -6.15 -2.85
CA VAL A 57 -19.82 -5.29 -1.82
C VAL A 57 -20.84 -6.08 -1.01
N ARG A 58 -20.66 -6.12 0.32
CA ARG A 58 -21.62 -6.67 1.27
C ARG A 58 -22.20 -5.54 2.11
N PHE A 59 -23.52 -5.37 2.07
CA PHE A 59 -24.22 -4.33 2.80
C PHE A 59 -24.58 -4.79 4.21
N ASN A 60 -24.63 -3.84 5.13
CA ASN A 60 -25.24 -4.03 6.44
C ASN A 60 -26.77 -4.06 6.30
N GLY A 61 -27.36 -5.24 6.47
CA GLY A 61 -28.81 -5.41 6.38
C GLY A 61 -29.40 -5.41 4.98
N ARG A 62 -30.73 -5.36 4.92
CA ARG A 62 -31.50 -5.48 3.67
C ARG A 62 -31.64 -4.13 2.98
N LEU A 63 -31.29 -4.09 1.69
CA LEU A 63 -31.49 -2.89 0.88
C LEU A 63 -32.98 -2.64 0.53
N PRO A 64 -33.38 -1.37 0.35
CA PRO A 64 -34.67 -1.02 -0.24
C PRO A 64 -34.87 -1.69 -1.60
N THR A 65 -36.12 -2.03 -1.93
CA THR A 65 -36.48 -2.52 -3.26
C THR A 65 -36.49 -1.39 -4.28
N GLY A 66 -35.99 -1.64 -5.49
CA GLY A 66 -35.98 -0.69 -6.59
C GLY A 66 -35.23 -1.25 -7.79
N GLN A 67 -35.34 -0.59 -8.94
CA GLN A 67 -34.49 -0.84 -10.10
C GLN A 67 -33.42 0.23 -10.17
N GLU A 68 -32.18 -0.16 -10.54
CA GLU A 68 -31.02 0.74 -10.65
C GLU A 68 -30.78 1.63 -9.41
N ASN A 69 -31.23 1.14 -8.25
CA ASN A 69 -31.20 1.90 -7.01
C ASN A 69 -29.85 1.82 -6.29
N VAL A 70 -28.94 0.96 -6.74
CA VAL A 70 -27.58 0.85 -6.21
C VAL A 70 -26.60 1.31 -7.28
N THR A 71 -25.88 2.40 -7.00
CA THR A 71 -24.85 2.94 -7.89
C THR A 71 -23.49 2.88 -7.21
N ALA A 72 -22.45 2.71 -8.02
CA ALA A 72 -21.07 2.65 -7.57
C ALA A 72 -20.20 3.51 -8.47
N LEU A 73 -19.40 4.39 -7.87
CA LEU A 73 -18.35 5.15 -8.52
C LEU A 73 -17.02 4.59 -8.03
N TYR A 74 -16.13 4.22 -8.93
CA TYR A 74 -14.83 3.64 -8.57
C TYR A 74 -13.82 3.86 -9.68
N ARG A 75 -12.54 3.79 -9.33
CA ARG A 75 -11.45 3.72 -10.31
C ARG A 75 -11.09 2.26 -10.58
N LYS A 76 -10.59 2.05 -11.79
CA LYS A 76 -10.14 0.74 -12.26
C LYS A 76 -8.66 0.83 -12.62
N GLY A 77 -7.92 -0.21 -12.23
CA GLY A 77 -6.51 -0.40 -12.58
C GLY A 77 -5.61 -0.10 -11.40
N ILE A 78 -4.61 -0.94 -11.24
CA ILE A 78 -3.51 -0.83 -10.28
C ILE A 78 -2.25 -1.36 -10.98
N GLY A 79 -1.11 -1.26 -10.31
CA GLY A 79 0.13 -1.82 -10.80
C GLY A 79 1.15 -0.79 -11.26
N ALA A 80 2.42 -1.18 -11.16
CA ALA A 80 3.55 -0.36 -11.58
C ALA A 80 3.54 -0.09 -13.10
N ALA A 81 2.86 -0.94 -13.88
CA ALA A 81 2.66 -0.74 -15.32
C ALA A 81 1.88 0.54 -15.67
N GLY A 82 1.16 1.12 -14.71
CA GLY A 82 0.49 2.41 -14.86
C GLY A 82 1.39 3.64 -14.65
N LEU A 83 2.64 3.43 -14.22
CA LEU A 83 3.59 4.52 -14.02
C LEU A 83 4.07 5.08 -15.35
N VAL A 84 4.14 6.40 -15.42
CA VAL A 84 4.61 7.18 -16.56
C VAL A 84 5.78 8.07 -16.14
N HIS A 85 6.75 8.20 -17.03
CA HIS A 85 7.86 9.14 -16.86
C HIS A 85 7.40 10.58 -17.07
N ALA A 86 8.28 11.53 -16.75
CA ALA A 86 8.07 12.92 -17.14
C ALA A 86 7.81 13.02 -18.65
N ASP A 87 6.92 13.94 -19.01
CA ASP A 87 6.54 14.29 -20.37
C ASP A 87 5.84 13.22 -21.21
N GLN A 88 5.30 12.16 -20.58
CA GLN A 88 4.54 11.11 -21.28
C GLN A 88 3.02 11.37 -21.34
N VAL A 89 2.46 12.14 -20.42
CA VAL A 89 1.03 12.48 -20.39
C VAL A 89 0.78 13.72 -21.23
N THR A 90 0.63 13.52 -22.53
CA THR A 90 0.52 14.62 -23.51
C THR A 90 -0.90 14.85 -24.06
N LEU A 91 -1.83 13.95 -23.75
CA LEU A 91 -3.18 13.94 -24.31
C LEU A 91 -4.18 14.69 -23.41
N LEU A 92 -4.84 15.69 -24.00
CA LEU A 92 -5.97 16.39 -23.39
C LEU A 92 -7.25 15.54 -23.48
N ALA A 93 -7.73 15.02 -22.34
CA ALA A 93 -9.02 14.31 -22.27
C ALA A 93 -10.21 15.23 -22.60
N VAL A 94 -10.12 16.49 -22.19
CA VAL A 94 -11.05 17.58 -22.55
C VAL A 94 -10.20 18.72 -23.10
N ARG A 95 -10.64 19.39 -24.17
CA ARG A 95 -9.93 20.52 -24.81
C ARG A 95 -10.59 21.86 -24.43
N PRO A 96 -10.29 22.43 -23.26
CA PRO A 96 -10.75 23.77 -22.92
C PRO A 96 -10.17 24.82 -23.88
N LEU A 97 -10.93 25.90 -24.11
CA LEU A 97 -10.53 26.99 -25.01
C LEU A 97 -9.19 27.61 -24.56
N GLY A 98 -8.29 27.84 -25.52
CA GLY A 98 -6.99 28.49 -25.29
C GLY A 98 -5.86 27.56 -24.82
N VAL A 99 -6.15 26.31 -24.43
CA VAL A 99 -5.11 25.34 -24.02
C VAL A 99 -4.58 24.60 -25.25
N ARG A 100 -3.27 24.68 -25.50
CA ARG A 100 -2.60 24.07 -26.66
C ARG A 100 -2.09 22.65 -26.40
N GLY A 101 -1.80 22.30 -25.15
CA GLY A 101 -1.27 21.01 -24.76
C GLY A 101 -1.22 20.86 -23.24
N VAL A 102 -0.98 19.64 -22.81
CA VAL A 102 -0.70 19.28 -21.42
C VAL A 102 0.55 18.42 -21.40
N THR A 103 1.30 18.48 -20.31
CA THR A 103 2.39 17.55 -20.03
C THR A 103 2.43 17.30 -18.53
N ASN A 104 3.02 16.18 -18.10
CA ASN A 104 3.40 15.95 -16.71
C ASN A 104 4.91 16.25 -16.53
N PRO A 105 5.31 17.38 -15.94
CA PRO A 105 6.73 17.70 -15.76
C PRO A 105 7.49 16.74 -14.84
N LEU A 106 6.75 15.97 -14.02
CA LEU A 106 7.29 15.00 -13.08
C LEU A 106 6.79 13.60 -13.46
N PRO A 107 7.58 12.55 -13.22
CA PRO A 107 7.09 11.18 -13.31
C PRO A 107 5.93 10.96 -12.34
N SER A 108 5.01 10.05 -12.68
CA SER A 108 4.00 9.60 -11.73
C SER A 108 4.63 8.73 -10.64
N SER A 109 3.99 8.69 -9.48
CA SER A 109 4.37 7.84 -8.34
C SER A 109 3.12 7.20 -7.72
N GLY A 110 3.32 6.37 -6.68
CA GLY A 110 2.23 5.84 -5.85
C GLY A 110 1.48 4.64 -6.43
N ALA A 111 1.88 4.13 -7.59
CA ALA A 111 1.34 2.89 -8.13
C ALA A 111 2.20 1.70 -7.72
N ALA A 112 1.56 0.62 -7.30
CA ALA A 112 2.20 -0.64 -6.93
C ALA A 112 1.39 -1.82 -7.46
N ASP A 113 2.08 -2.92 -7.74
CA ASP A 113 1.46 -4.18 -8.10
C ASP A 113 0.71 -4.78 -6.91
N PRO A 114 -0.30 -5.64 -7.16
CA PRO A 114 -0.94 -6.40 -6.10
C PRO A 114 0.10 -7.15 -5.26
N GLU A 115 -0.12 -7.19 -3.95
CA GLU A 115 0.77 -7.93 -3.07
C GLU A 115 0.81 -9.43 -3.47
N SER A 116 2.01 -9.99 -3.52
CA SER A 116 2.19 -11.40 -3.86
C SER A 116 1.68 -12.32 -2.73
N ARG A 117 1.33 -13.57 -3.07
CA ARG A 117 0.89 -14.56 -2.07
C ARG A 117 1.90 -14.75 -0.93
N ASP A 118 3.20 -14.69 -1.22
CA ASP A 118 4.23 -14.87 -0.21
C ASP A 118 4.44 -13.61 0.65
N ALA A 119 4.29 -12.42 0.08
CA ALA A 119 4.25 -11.18 0.85
C ALA A 119 3.02 -11.15 1.77
N LEU A 120 1.84 -11.50 1.24
CA LEU A 120 0.60 -11.64 2.02
C LEU A 120 0.79 -12.59 3.22
N ARG A 121 1.41 -13.76 3.03
CA ARG A 121 1.67 -14.70 4.13
C ARG A 121 2.56 -14.11 5.24
N ARG A 122 3.53 -13.27 4.88
CA ARG A 122 4.42 -12.61 5.84
C ARG A 122 3.72 -11.43 6.54
N ASN A 123 2.87 -10.71 5.83
CA ASN A 123 2.28 -9.45 6.29
C ASN A 123 0.92 -9.64 7.01
N LEU A 124 0.13 -10.66 6.66
CA LEU A 124 -1.17 -10.94 7.28
C LEU A 124 -1.12 -11.05 8.82
N PRO A 125 -0.13 -11.75 9.42
CA PRO A 125 -0.02 -11.80 10.88
C PRO A 125 0.24 -10.42 11.50
N LEU A 126 0.99 -9.55 10.81
CA LEU A 126 1.38 -8.23 11.33
C LEU A 126 0.17 -7.31 11.52
N ALA A 127 -0.83 -7.42 10.64
CA ALA A 127 -2.09 -6.67 10.74
C ALA A 127 -2.90 -7.02 12.01
N VAL A 128 -2.72 -8.24 12.54
CA VAL A 128 -3.40 -8.68 13.78
C VAL A 128 -2.55 -8.37 15.01
N LEU A 129 -1.22 -8.43 14.90
CA LEU A 129 -0.30 -8.31 16.03
C LEU A 129 -0.26 -6.90 16.63
N THR A 130 -0.42 -5.87 15.82
CA THR A 130 -0.29 -4.48 16.29
C THR A 130 -1.49 -4.01 17.10
N MET A 131 -2.64 -4.71 17.10
CA MET A 131 -3.87 -4.36 17.87
C MET A 131 -4.17 -2.84 17.91
N GLU A 132 -3.91 -2.13 16.81
CA GLU A 132 -4.04 -0.66 16.69
C GLU A 132 -3.24 0.15 17.72
N ARG A 133 -2.11 -0.35 18.24
CA ARG A 133 -1.18 0.39 19.13
C ARG A 133 0.28 0.03 18.86
N LEU A 134 1.15 1.03 18.82
CA LEU A 134 2.59 0.86 18.66
C LEU A 134 3.29 1.04 20.01
N VAL A 135 3.85 -0.03 20.57
CA VAL A 135 4.44 -0.03 21.92
C VAL A 135 5.91 -0.42 21.90
N SER A 136 6.24 -1.51 21.22
CA SER A 136 7.59 -2.04 21.11
C SER A 136 8.25 -1.64 19.79
N LEU A 137 9.58 -1.66 19.71
CA LEU A 137 10.31 -1.44 18.44
C LEU A 137 9.78 -2.36 17.33
N ARG A 138 9.48 -3.61 17.68
CA ARG A 138 8.91 -4.58 16.74
C ARG A 138 7.54 -4.16 16.22
N ASP A 139 6.69 -3.52 17.03
CA ASP A 139 5.40 -3.02 16.56
C ASP A 139 5.59 -1.91 15.51
N TYR A 140 6.58 -1.02 15.70
CA TYR A 140 6.91 0.02 14.72
C TYR A 140 7.42 -0.60 13.40
N GLU A 141 8.27 -1.62 13.46
CA GLU A 141 8.73 -2.35 12.29
C GLU A 141 7.59 -3.08 11.57
N ASP A 142 6.78 -3.80 12.33
CA ASP A 142 5.71 -4.64 11.81
C ASP A 142 4.58 -3.79 11.21
N PHE A 143 4.24 -2.65 11.84
CA PHE A 143 3.29 -1.68 11.30
C PHE A 143 3.79 -1.05 10.00
N ALA A 144 5.02 -0.53 9.99
CA ALA A 144 5.57 0.10 8.78
C ALA A 144 5.73 -0.90 7.63
N ARG A 145 6.06 -2.17 7.92
CA ARG A 145 6.15 -3.24 6.90
C ARG A 145 4.79 -3.66 6.35
N ALA A 146 3.74 -3.62 7.18
CA ALA A 146 2.37 -3.92 6.77
C ALA A 146 1.70 -2.76 6.00
N PHE A 147 2.27 -1.56 6.07
CA PHE A 147 1.76 -0.38 5.39
C PHE A 147 2.06 -0.45 3.88
N ALA A 148 1.02 -0.22 3.06
CA ALA A 148 1.16 -0.32 1.62
C ALA A 148 2.26 0.61 1.05
N GLY A 149 3.09 0.05 0.17
CA GLY A 149 4.21 0.75 -0.45
C GLY A 149 5.56 0.51 0.25
N PHE A 150 5.58 -0.09 1.43
CA PHE A 150 6.80 -0.41 2.18
C PHE A 150 6.98 -1.91 2.32
N ALA A 151 8.24 -2.38 2.21
CA ALA A 151 8.55 -3.81 2.27
C ALA A 151 9.59 -4.16 3.34
N LYS A 152 10.38 -3.18 3.79
CA LYS A 152 11.31 -3.34 4.91
C LYS A 152 11.16 -2.16 5.84
N ALA A 153 11.25 -2.46 7.12
CA ALA A 153 11.30 -1.49 8.19
C ALA A 153 12.23 -2.02 9.28
N HIS A 154 13.01 -1.12 9.87
CA HIS A 154 13.86 -1.39 11.01
C HIS A 154 13.72 -0.27 12.04
N ALA A 155 13.50 -0.60 13.30
CA ALA A 155 13.32 0.37 14.38
C ALA A 155 14.43 0.21 15.42
N THR A 156 15.01 1.33 15.82
CA THR A 156 16.02 1.41 16.87
C THR A 156 15.65 2.48 17.89
N VAL A 157 16.19 2.35 19.11
CA VAL A 157 16.15 3.46 20.07
C VAL A 157 17.17 4.51 19.63
N THR A 158 16.72 5.75 19.56
CA THR A 158 17.59 6.90 19.35
C THR A 158 17.47 7.85 20.53
N VAL A 159 18.43 8.77 20.64
CA VAL A 159 18.42 9.84 21.64
C VAL A 159 18.51 11.16 20.89
N ASP A 160 17.51 12.02 21.10
CA ASP A 160 17.52 13.39 20.62
C ASP A 160 17.70 14.33 21.82
N GLY A 161 18.95 14.77 22.04
CA GLY A 161 19.34 15.52 23.23
C GLY A 161 19.19 14.70 24.51
N GLU A 162 18.23 15.07 25.36
CA GLU A 162 17.94 14.37 26.63
C GLU A 162 16.75 13.40 26.52
N GLN A 163 16.05 13.36 25.37
CA GLN A 163 14.86 12.52 25.18
C GLN A 163 15.22 11.23 24.43
N GLN A 164 14.81 10.09 24.98
CA GLN A 164 14.79 8.82 24.25
C GLN A 164 13.61 8.82 23.28
N GLY A 165 13.87 8.40 22.05
CA GLY A 165 12.87 8.24 21.01
C GLY A 165 13.11 7.00 20.17
N ILE A 166 12.25 6.79 19.18
CA ILE A 166 12.37 5.68 18.23
C ILE A 166 12.78 6.23 16.87
N PHE A 167 13.77 5.62 16.24
CA PHE A 167 14.13 5.91 14.85
C PHE A 167 13.76 4.72 13.99
N VAL A 168 12.93 4.95 12.98
CA VAL A 168 12.44 3.92 12.06
C VAL A 168 12.98 4.19 10.66
N THR A 169 13.73 3.25 10.12
CA THR A 169 14.19 3.27 8.73
C THR A 169 13.26 2.42 7.88
N VAL A 170 12.75 2.97 6.77
CA VAL A 170 11.82 2.29 5.87
C VAL A 170 12.36 2.20 4.44
N ALA A 171 12.01 1.12 3.74
CA ALA A 171 12.32 0.95 2.33
C ALA A 171 11.09 0.49 1.53
N GLY A 172 10.99 0.99 0.30
CA GLY A 172 9.90 0.65 -0.61
C GLY A 172 9.97 -0.80 -1.10
N VAL A 173 8.89 -1.22 -1.77
CA VAL A 173 8.82 -2.54 -2.42
C VAL A 173 10.00 -2.72 -3.40
N ALA A 174 10.64 -3.89 -3.35
CA ALA A 174 11.82 -4.22 -4.15
C ALA A 174 13.00 -3.22 -4.00
N GLY A 175 13.08 -2.50 -2.87
CA GLY A 175 14.12 -1.48 -2.68
C GLY A 175 13.87 -0.23 -3.51
N ALA A 176 12.61 0.09 -3.81
CA ALA A 176 12.26 1.37 -4.40
C ALA A 176 12.61 2.51 -3.43
N GLU A 177 13.13 3.61 -4.00
CA GLU A 177 13.40 4.84 -3.27
C GLU A 177 12.11 5.39 -2.66
N VAL A 178 12.19 5.81 -1.41
CA VAL A 178 11.08 6.44 -0.69
C VAL A 178 11.37 7.93 -0.58
N LEU A 179 10.55 8.75 -1.20
CA LEU A 179 10.65 10.21 -1.09
C LEU A 179 9.89 10.68 0.15
N GLU A 180 10.53 11.47 1.03
CA GLU A 180 9.86 12.06 2.19
C GLU A 180 8.70 13.00 1.80
N SER A 181 8.74 13.56 0.59
CA SER A 181 7.68 14.40 0.02
C SER A 181 6.50 13.61 -0.56
N SER A 182 6.57 12.28 -0.59
CA SER A 182 5.51 11.43 -1.15
C SER A 182 4.26 11.39 -0.26
N THR A 183 3.11 11.08 -0.87
CA THR A 183 1.85 10.96 -0.13
C THR A 183 1.83 9.68 0.71
N GLU A 184 2.46 8.61 0.22
CA GLU A 184 2.62 7.33 0.89
C GLU A 184 3.44 7.48 2.18
N PHE A 185 4.57 8.19 2.11
CA PHE A 185 5.39 8.46 3.28
C PHE A 185 4.68 9.32 4.32
N SER A 186 4.06 10.41 3.90
CA SER A 186 3.33 11.28 4.84
C SER A 186 2.13 10.56 5.48
N ASN A 187 1.44 9.71 4.74
CA ASN A 187 0.36 8.89 5.28
C ASN A 187 0.85 7.82 6.27
N LEU A 188 1.99 7.18 6.00
CA LEU A 188 2.61 6.24 6.95
C LEU A 188 2.92 6.95 8.26
N VAL A 189 3.62 8.09 8.20
CA VAL A 189 4.01 8.86 9.39
C VAL A 189 2.78 9.30 10.18
N ALA A 190 1.75 9.81 9.51
CA ALA A 190 0.49 10.22 10.14
C ALA A 190 -0.25 9.04 10.80
N ALA A 191 -0.31 7.88 10.13
CA ALA A 191 -0.91 6.67 10.69
C ALA A 191 -0.13 6.20 11.92
N MET A 192 1.21 6.16 11.86
CA MET A 192 2.05 5.80 13.00
C MET A 192 1.84 6.75 14.19
N HIS A 193 1.72 8.06 13.96
CA HIS A 193 1.41 9.02 15.02
C HIS A 193 0.05 8.76 15.69
N THR A 194 -0.93 8.31 14.91
CA THR A 194 -2.27 8.01 15.42
C THR A 194 -2.28 6.79 16.36
N PHE A 195 -1.42 5.79 16.08
CA PHE A 195 -1.38 4.54 16.84
C PHE A 195 -0.23 4.45 17.86
N SER A 196 0.71 5.40 17.85
CA SER A 196 1.80 5.50 18.84
C SER A 196 1.37 6.21 20.14
N ASP A 197 2.19 6.10 21.19
CA ASP A 197 2.07 6.95 22.38
C ASP A 197 2.40 8.42 22.03
N PRO A 198 1.48 9.38 22.26
CA PRO A 198 1.71 10.80 21.97
C PRO A 198 2.91 11.42 22.71
N ASN A 199 3.39 10.80 23.78
CA ASN A 199 4.52 11.31 24.57
C ASN A 199 5.86 10.67 24.18
N LEU A 200 5.86 9.67 23.31
CA LEU A 200 7.08 9.02 22.85
C LEU A 200 7.49 9.59 21.48
N PRO A 201 8.55 10.40 21.39
CA PRO A 201 8.98 10.93 20.11
C PRO A 201 9.48 9.79 19.21
N PHE A 202 9.13 9.86 17.94
CA PHE A 202 9.72 8.99 16.92
C PHE A 202 9.98 9.76 15.63
N ALA A 203 10.95 9.28 14.86
CA ALA A 203 11.25 9.77 13.53
C ALA A 203 11.26 8.59 12.56
N VAL A 204 10.61 8.76 11.40
CA VAL A 204 10.68 7.81 10.29
C VAL A 204 11.54 8.43 9.21
N LYS A 205 12.46 7.64 8.63
CA LYS A 205 13.32 8.07 7.55
C LYS A 205 13.44 7.01 6.45
N PRO A 206 13.50 7.42 5.17
CA PRO A 206 13.92 6.53 4.09
C PRO A 206 15.29 5.92 4.37
N TYR A 207 15.52 4.72 3.86
CA TYR A 207 16.85 4.12 3.86
C TYR A 207 17.80 4.85 2.92
N GLU A 208 19.09 4.83 3.26
CA GLU A 208 20.16 5.17 2.33
C GLU A 208 20.70 3.88 1.70
N PRO A 209 20.74 3.76 0.36
CA PRO A 209 21.23 2.56 -0.29
C PRO A 209 22.74 2.41 -0.09
N ILE A 210 23.13 1.30 0.55
CA ILE A 210 24.54 0.87 0.65
C ILE A 210 24.67 -0.40 -0.19
N PHE A 211 25.41 -0.30 -1.29
CA PHE A 211 25.69 -1.43 -2.16
C PHE A 211 26.92 -2.19 -1.67
N PHE A 212 26.90 -3.51 -1.84
CA PHE A 212 28.06 -4.38 -1.63
C PHE A 212 28.25 -5.26 -2.86
N GLN A 213 29.48 -5.74 -3.05
CA GLN A 213 29.80 -6.74 -4.06
C GLN A 213 30.01 -8.08 -3.37
N LEU A 214 29.48 -9.13 -3.99
CA LEU A 214 29.67 -10.50 -3.56
C LEU A 214 30.44 -11.24 -4.67
N GLU A 215 31.50 -11.94 -4.27
CA GLU A 215 32.21 -12.89 -5.11
C GLU A 215 32.04 -14.27 -4.49
N ALA A 216 31.69 -15.26 -5.29
CA ALA A 216 31.46 -16.62 -4.84
C ALA A 216 31.92 -17.62 -5.90
N ASP A 217 32.71 -18.61 -5.48
CA ASP A 217 33.05 -19.77 -6.31
C ASP A 217 31.92 -20.82 -6.22
N ILE A 218 31.35 -21.15 -7.37
CA ILE A 218 30.24 -22.11 -7.47
C ILE A 218 30.78 -23.42 -8.04
N VAL A 219 30.70 -24.48 -7.25
CA VAL A 219 30.99 -25.84 -7.72
C VAL A 219 29.70 -26.47 -8.20
N VAL A 220 29.61 -26.73 -9.50
CA VAL A 220 28.46 -27.37 -10.14
C VAL A 220 28.70 -28.88 -10.22
N ASP A 221 27.66 -29.66 -9.94
CA ASP A 221 27.69 -31.12 -10.16
C ASP A 221 27.65 -31.40 -11.67
N ASP A 222 28.57 -32.24 -12.16
CA ASP A 222 28.75 -32.57 -13.58
C ASP A 222 27.47 -33.07 -14.28
N ALA A 223 26.47 -33.54 -13.53
CA ALA A 223 25.16 -33.94 -14.07
C ALA A 223 24.29 -32.76 -14.53
N TYR A 224 24.61 -31.52 -14.12
CA TYR A 224 23.88 -30.31 -14.48
C TYR A 224 24.63 -29.49 -15.53
N LEU A 225 23.89 -28.62 -16.21
CA LEU A 225 24.49 -27.64 -17.14
C LEU A 225 24.91 -26.41 -16.35
N ASP A 226 26.20 -26.07 -16.38
CA ASP A 226 26.79 -24.92 -15.69
C ASP A 226 26.00 -23.63 -15.93
N GLU A 227 25.69 -23.30 -17.19
CA GLU A 227 24.96 -22.08 -17.56
C GLU A 227 23.57 -22.01 -16.90
N ALA A 228 22.86 -23.14 -16.82
CA ALA A 228 21.55 -23.18 -16.19
C ALA A 228 21.63 -23.03 -14.66
N VAL A 229 22.68 -23.58 -14.04
CA VAL A 229 22.91 -23.45 -12.60
C VAL A 229 23.32 -22.03 -12.25
N LEU A 230 24.26 -21.45 -12.99
CA LEU A 230 24.72 -20.07 -12.78
C LEU A 230 23.58 -19.06 -12.95
N ALA A 231 22.79 -19.17 -14.02
CA ALA A 231 21.61 -18.32 -14.23
C ALA A 231 20.57 -18.52 -13.11
N GLY A 232 20.40 -19.75 -12.61
CA GLY A 232 19.52 -20.06 -11.49
C GLY A 232 19.99 -19.42 -10.18
N VAL A 233 21.30 -19.44 -9.91
CA VAL A 233 21.89 -18.76 -8.74
C VAL A 233 21.73 -17.25 -8.85
N GLU A 234 22.03 -16.65 -10.00
CA GLU A 234 21.83 -15.20 -10.22
C GLU A 234 20.39 -14.77 -10.04
N THR A 235 19.42 -15.60 -10.42
CA THR A 235 17.99 -15.30 -10.25
C THR A 235 17.54 -15.41 -8.78
N ALA A 236 18.24 -16.20 -7.97
CA ALA A 236 17.88 -16.46 -6.57
C ALA A 236 18.51 -15.46 -5.57
N LEU A 237 19.55 -14.74 -5.99
CA LEU A 237 20.21 -13.67 -5.23
C LEU A 237 19.44 -12.35 -5.36
#